data_AF-A0A3D8VBY1-F1
#
_entry.id   AF-A0A3D8VBY1-F1
#
_cell.length_a   1.000
_cell.length_b   1.000
_cell.length_c   1.000
_cell.angle_alpha   90.00
_cell.angle_beta   90.00
_cell.angle_gamma   90.00
#
_symmetry.space_group_name_H-M   'P 1'
#
loop_
_entity.id
_entity.type
_entity.pdbx_description
1 polymer ?
#
loop_
_entity_poly.entity_id
_entity_poly.type
_entity_poly.pdbx_seq_one_letter_code
_entity_poly.pdbx_strand_id
1 'polypeptide(L)' 'MENISTISAEDFKQRQQSVTLEGIVEEPVNINYTDVGSGTPIMLLHGIPTWSYLYQSVIPELEQEYRVIAPD' A
#
# COMPACT_ATOMS: atom_id res chain seq x y z
N MET A 1 -21.15 -14.41 -10.20
CA MET A 1 -19.69 -14.27 -10.06
C MET A 1 -19.39 -12.84 -10.43
N GLU A 2 -19.14 -11.98 -9.44
CA GLU A 2 -18.80 -10.59 -9.70
C GLU A 2 -17.43 -10.54 -10.36
N ASN A 3 -17.34 -9.74 -11.41
CA ASN A 3 -16.13 -9.58 -12.21
C ASN A 3 -15.21 -8.65 -11.42
N ILE A 4 -14.34 -9.20 -10.57
CA ILE A 4 -13.37 -8.41 -9.82
C ILE A 4 -12.36 -7.88 -10.84
N SER A 5 -12.55 -6.63 -11.25
CA SER A 5 -11.61 -5.91 -12.09
C SER A 5 -10.30 -5.72 -11.33
N THR A 6 -9.30 -6.55 -11.63
CA THR A 6 -7.93 -6.40 -11.12
C THR A 6 -7.35 -5.06 -11.60
N ILE A 7 -6.93 -4.21 -10.67
CA ILE A 7 -6.19 -2.97 -11.00
C ILE A 7 -4.82 -3.40 -11.52
N SER A 8 -4.32 -2.81 -12.62
CA SER A 8 -2.99 -3.15 -13.10
C SER A 8 -1.92 -2.71 -12.11
N ALA A 9 -0.75 -3.37 -12.12
CA ALA A 9 0.36 -2.96 -11.25
C ALA A 9 0.81 -1.50 -11.52
N GLU A 10 0.66 -1.01 -12.74
CA GLU A 10 1.00 0.36 -13.10
C GLU A 10 0.00 1.36 -12.51
N ASP A 11 -1.30 1.07 -12.64
CA ASP A 11 -2.35 1.90 -12.05
C ASP A 11 -2.28 1.88 -10.52
N PHE A 12 -1.90 0.73 -9.92
CA PHE A 12 -1.70 0.63 -8.48
C PHE A 12 -0.54 1.51 -8.01
N LYS A 13 0.59 1.54 -8.72
CA LYS A 13 1.73 2.41 -8.40
C LYS A 13 1.37 3.89 -8.39
N GLN A 14 0.45 4.32 -9.27
CA GLN A 14 -0.01 5.72 -9.29
C GLN A 14 -0.76 6.13 -8.01
N ARG A 15 -1.23 5.16 -7.20
CA ARG A 15 -1.85 5.39 -5.89
C ARG A 15 -0.85 5.45 -4.73
N GLN A 16 0.41 5.13 -4.98
CA GLN A 16 1.43 5.10 -3.95
C GLN A 16 2.01 6.50 -3.71
N GLN A 17 2.47 6.69 -2.48
CA GLN A 17 3.27 7.81 -2.05
C GLN A 17 4.69 7.31 -1.76
N SER A 18 5.65 8.22 -1.72
CA SER A 18 7.02 7.91 -1.35
C SER A 18 7.45 8.77 -0.17
N VAL A 19 8.24 8.19 0.74
CA VAL A 19 8.87 8.91 1.84
C VAL A 19 10.34 8.50 1.93
N THR A 20 11.20 9.49 2.18
CA THR A 20 12.62 9.26 2.49
C THR A 20 12.78 9.27 4.01
N LEU A 21 13.28 8.15 4.54
CA LEU A 21 13.60 7.98 5.96
C LEU A 21 15.10 8.20 6.16
N GLU A 22 15.43 9.30 6.83
CA GLU A 22 16.81 9.63 7.22
C GLU A 22 17.08 9.16 8.66
N GLY A 23 18.33 8.79 8.96
CA GLY A 23 18.76 8.46 10.32
C GLY A 23 18.30 7.10 10.87
N ILE A 24 17.68 6.25 10.04
CA ILE A 24 17.33 4.87 10.40
C ILE A 24 18.50 3.90 10.12
N VAL A 25 19.23 4.14 9.03
CA VAL A 25 20.49 3.47 8.67
C VAL A 25 21.49 4.51 8.16
N GLU A 26 22.71 4.09 7.78
CA GLU A 26 23.76 5.01 7.32
C GLU A 26 23.35 5.84 6.10
N GLU A 27 22.57 5.26 5.18
CA GLU A 27 22.04 5.93 3.99
C GLU A 27 20.53 6.19 4.11
N PRO A 28 19.99 7.27 3.51
CA PRO A 28 18.56 7.49 3.45
C PRO A 28 17.82 6.34 2.74
N VAL A 29 16.71 5.87 3.33
CA VAL A 29 15.89 4.79 2.77
C VAL A 29 14.64 5.37 2.14
N ASN A 30 14.41 5.08 0.86
CA ASN A 30 13.18 5.45 0.18
C ASN A 30 12.17 4.31 0.29
N ILE A 31 10.99 4.61 0.85
CA ILE A 31 9.88 3.66 1.00
C ILE A 31 8.73 4.13 0.12
N ASN A 32 8.21 3.22 -0.70
CA ASN A 32 6.91 3.41 -1.34
C ASN A 32 5.84 2.83 -0.45
N TYR A 33 4.69 3.49 -0.37
CA TYR A 33 3.58 3.02 0.44
C TYR A 33 2.25 3.54 -0.09
N THR A 34 1.21 2.76 0.09
CA THR A 34 -0.18 3.22 -0.08
C THR A 34 -0.67 3.78 1.24
N ASP A 35 -1.34 4.94 1.23
CA ASP A 35 -2.04 5.53 2.38
C ASP A 35 -3.34 6.16 1.89
N VAL A 36 -4.45 5.46 2.14
CA VAL A 36 -5.76 5.77 1.58
C VAL A 36 -6.87 5.55 2.61
N GLY A 37 -8.05 6.09 2.33
CA GLY A 37 -9.18 6.03 3.25
C GLY A 37 -9.01 6.93 4.47
N SER A 38 -9.86 6.71 5.48
CA SER A 38 -9.88 7.50 6.72
C SER A 38 -10.46 6.65 7.85
N GLY A 39 -10.22 7.04 9.12
CA GLY A 39 -10.70 6.29 10.29
C GLY A 39 -9.57 5.57 11.04
N THR A 40 -9.89 4.47 11.71
CA THR A 40 -8.91 3.70 12.50
C THR A 40 -7.84 3.13 11.56
N PRO A 41 -6.54 3.35 11.84
CA PRO A 41 -5.48 2.90 10.94
C PRO A 41 -5.28 1.39 11.02
N ILE A 42 -5.08 0.77 9.85
CA ILE A 42 -4.68 -0.62 9.69
C ILE A 42 -3.50 -0.72 8.72
N MET A 43 -2.54 -1.57 9.06
CA MET A 43 -1.31 -1.74 8.29
C MET A 43 -1.26 -3.12 7.65
N LEU A 44 -1.06 -3.15 6.33
CA LEU A 44 -0.95 -4.37 5.54
C LEU A 44 0.52 -4.61 5.20
N LEU A 45 1.12 -5.63 5.81
CA LEU A 45 2.54 -5.98 5.64
C LEU A 45 2.67 -7.20 4.73
N HIS A 46 3.29 -7.03 3.58
CA HIS A 46 3.58 -8.14 2.67
C HIS A 46 4.79 -8.96 3.15
N GLY A 47 5.04 -10.08 2.46
CA GLY A 47 6.19 -10.96 2.71
C GLY A 47 7.11 -11.07 1.49
N ILE A 48 8.02 -12.05 1.53
CA ILE A 48 8.96 -12.35 0.44
C ILE A 48 8.32 -13.33 -0.55
N PRO A 49 8.44 -13.15 -1.88
CA PRO A 49 9.05 -12.04 -2.63
C PRO A 49 7.98 -11.08 -3.20
N THR A 50 7.04 -10.62 -2.36
CA THR A 50 5.90 -9.79 -2.77
C THR A 50 6.11 -8.31 -2.40
N TRP A 51 5.11 -7.47 -2.71
CA TRP A 51 5.03 -6.06 -2.37
C TRP A 51 3.54 -5.69 -2.15
N SER A 52 3.22 -4.45 -1.78
CA SER A 52 1.87 -4.00 -1.39
C SER A 52 0.78 -4.25 -2.45
N TYR A 53 1.13 -4.42 -3.72
CA TYR A 53 0.21 -4.85 -4.79
C TYR A 53 -0.51 -6.17 -4.49
N LEU A 54 0.06 -7.03 -3.63
CA LEU A 54 -0.61 -8.23 -3.10
C LEU A 54 -2.02 -7.91 -2.57
N TYR A 55 -2.21 -6.71 -2.04
CA TYR A 55 -3.45 -6.25 -1.43
C TYR A 55 -4.34 -5.43 -2.38
N GLN A 56 -4.12 -5.43 -3.70
CA GLN A 56 -4.85 -4.57 -4.65
C GLN A 56 -6.38 -4.74 -4.63
N SER A 57 -6.89 -5.94 -4.33
CA SER A 57 -8.33 -6.19 -4.14
C SER A 57 -8.79 -6.08 -2.69
N VAL A 58 -7.88 -6.01 -1.72
CA VAL A 58 -8.20 -5.91 -0.29
C VAL A 58 -8.34 -4.45 0.13
N ILE A 59 -7.45 -3.58 -0.38
CA ILE A 59 -7.43 -2.16 -0.05
C ILE A 59 -8.77 -1.45 -0.37
N PRO A 60 -9.42 -1.66 -1.54
CA PRO A 60 -10.69 -1.00 -1.86
C PRO A 60 -11.85 -1.34 -0.93
N GLU A 61 -11.84 -2.53 -0.33
CA GLU A 61 -12.88 -2.94 0.64
C GLU A 61 -12.63 -2.30 2.00
N LEU A 62 -11.36 -2.22 2.41
CA LEU A 62 -10.98 -1.67 3.72
C LEU A 62 -10.99 -0.14 3.75
N GLU A 63 -10.64 0.53 2.65
CA GLU A 63 -10.54 1.99 2.60
C GLU A 63 -11.90 2.70 2.76
N GLN A 64 -13.01 1.96 2.65
CA GLN A 64 -14.37 2.45 2.88
C GLN A 64 -14.62 2.82 4.36
N GLU A 65 -13.94 2.17 5.31
CA GLU A 65 -14.16 2.34 6.76
C GLU A 65 -12.87 2.66 7.55
N TYR A 66 -11.71 2.35 6.98
CA TYR A 66 -10.41 2.45 7.66
C TYR A 66 -9.41 3.30 6.87
N ARG A 67 -8.43 3.87 7.58
CA ARG A 67 -7.20 4.38 6.94
C ARG A 67 -6.27 3.19 6.70
N VAL A 68 -6.03 2.85 5.44
CA VAL A 68 -5.24 1.67 5.06
C VAL A 68 -3.84 2.11 4.65
N ILE A 69 -2.83 1.56 5.34
CA ILE A 69 -1.42 1.82 5.07
C ILE A 69 -0.74 0.53 4.61
N ALA A 70 -0.07 0.53 3.46
CA ALA A 70 0.63 -0.64 2.92
C ALA A 70 2.01 -0.25 2.37
N PRO A 71 3.10 -0.43 3.13
CA PRO A 71 4.47 -0.15 2.68
C PRO A 71 5.07 -1.26 1.80
N ASP A 72 6.05 -0.90 0.98
CA ASP A 72 6.93 -1.78 0.19
C ASP A 72 8.36 -1.86 0.76
#